data_AF-A0A261FQD1-F1
#
_entry.id   AF-A0A261FQD1-F1
#
_cell.length_a   1.000
_cell.length_b   1.000
_cell.length_c   1.000
_cell.angle_alpha   90.00
_cell.angle_beta   90.00
_cell.angle_gamma   90.00
#
_symmetry.space_group_name_H-M   'P 1'
#
loop_
_entity.id
_entity.type
_entity.pdbx_description
1 polymer ?
#
loop_
_entity_poly.entity_id
_entity_poly.type
_entity_poly.pdbx_seq_one_letter_code
_entity_poly.pdbx_strand_id
1 'polypeptide(L)' 'ATAAEGGAWGMAVLADYLWHADTALDAYLDERVFADAASTTEAPDAQDVVGFEDFFDRFTKGLPIEHAAIAAIPLEER' A
#
# COMPACT_ATOMS: atom_id res chain seq x y z
N ALA A 1 -5.97 0.80 -11.63
CA ALA A 1 -6.58 0.67 -10.29
C ALA A 1 -5.94 -0.54 -9.63
N THR A 2 -5.22 -0.38 -8.52
CA THR A 2 -4.47 -1.48 -7.87
C THR A 2 -4.87 -1.68 -6.41
N ALA A 3 -5.35 -0.62 -5.73
CA ALA A 3 -5.86 -0.70 -4.35
C ALA A 3 -7.29 -1.27 -4.23
N ALA A 4 -7.98 -1.56 -5.35
CA ALA A 4 -9.35 -2.08 -5.37
C ALA A 4 -9.43 -3.62 -5.31
N GLU A 5 -8.31 -4.31 -5.49
CA GLU A 5 -8.18 -5.79 -5.51
C GLU A 5 -7.55 -6.33 -4.22
N GLY A 6 -7.54 -5.52 -3.15
CA GLY A 6 -7.03 -5.92 -1.85
C GLY A 6 -8.05 -6.69 -0.99
N GLY A 7 -7.55 -7.30 0.09
CA GLY A 7 -8.37 -7.90 1.15
C GLY A 7 -9.09 -9.17 0.73
N ALA A 8 -10.33 -9.05 0.26
CA ALA A 8 -11.19 -10.21 -0.02
C ALA A 8 -10.75 -11.00 -1.26
N TRP A 9 -10.23 -10.32 -2.29
CA TRP A 9 -9.73 -11.00 -3.49
C TRP A 9 -8.48 -11.83 -3.19
N GLY A 10 -7.52 -11.26 -2.44
CA GLY A 10 -6.36 -12.00 -1.95
C GLY A 10 -6.75 -13.23 -1.12
N MET A 11 -7.79 -13.13 -0.26
CA MET A 11 -8.32 -14.28 0.48
C MET A 11 -8.89 -15.36 -0.45
N ALA A 12 -9.57 -14.99 -1.53
CA ALA A 12 -10.11 -15.95 -2.49
C ALA A 12 -8.99 -16.67 -3.27
N VAL A 13 -7.95 -15.95 -3.69
CA VAL A 13 -6.76 -16.54 -4.33
C VAL A 13 -6.05 -17.50 -3.39
N LEU A 14 -5.89 -17.14 -2.12
CA LEU A 14 -5.28 -18.00 -1.11
C LEU A 14 -6.13 -19.24 -0.81
N ALA A 15 -7.46 -19.12 -0.85
CA ALA A 15 -8.35 -20.27 -0.69
C ALA A 15 -8.19 -21.25 -1.86
N ASP A 16 -8.13 -20.77 -3.10
CA ASP A 16 -7.90 -21.60 -4.29
C ASP A 16 -6.50 -22.26 -4.29
N TYR A 17 -5.49 -21.55 -3.80
CA TYR A 17 -4.13 -22.08 -3.65
C TYR A 17 -4.04 -23.32 -2.75
N LEU A 18 -4.95 -23.51 -1.79
CA LEU A 18 -4.96 -24.71 -0.94
C LEU A 18 -5.10 -26.02 -1.74
N TRP A 19 -5.64 -25.96 -2.97
CA TRP A 19 -5.75 -27.10 -3.88
C TRP A 19 -4.53 -27.27 -4.81
N HIS A 20 -3.57 -26.34 -4.76
CA HIS A 20 -2.41 -26.26 -5.65
C HIS A 20 -1.09 -26.08 -4.87
N ALA A 21 -1.10 -26.43 -3.57
CA ALA A 21 0.00 -26.19 -2.63
C ALA A 21 1.21 -27.13 -2.83
N ASP A 22 1.18 -27.97 -3.87
CA ASP A 22 2.34 -28.69 -4.40
C ASP A 22 3.28 -27.77 -5.21
N THR A 23 2.78 -26.60 -5.64
CA THR A 23 3.56 -25.51 -6.25
C THR A 23 3.80 -24.40 -5.23
N ALA A 24 4.94 -23.71 -5.30
CA ALA A 24 5.18 -22.54 -4.45
C ALA A 24 4.20 -21.40 -4.79
N LEU A 25 3.82 -20.59 -3.80
CA LEU A 25 2.81 -19.55 -3.98
C LEU A 25 3.20 -18.50 -5.04
N ASP A 26 4.46 -18.12 -5.11
CA ASP A 26 4.96 -17.20 -6.14
C ASP A 26 4.81 -17.77 -7.55
N ALA A 27 5.26 -19.01 -7.77
CA ALA A 27 5.09 -19.70 -9.03
C ALA A 27 3.61 -19.91 -9.38
N TYR A 28 2.75 -20.23 -8.40
CA TYR A 28 1.30 -20.33 -8.61
C TYR A 28 0.68 -18.99 -9.06
N LEU A 29 1.12 -17.88 -8.47
CA LEU A 29 0.65 -16.55 -8.86
C LEU A 29 1.11 -16.19 -10.27
N ASP A 30 2.40 -16.37 -10.58
CA ASP A 30 2.99 -15.99 -11.86
C ASP A 30 2.49 -16.87 -13.01
N GLU A 31 2.47 -18.20 -12.82
CA GLU A 31 2.21 -19.16 -13.89
C GLU A 31 0.73 -19.46 -14.11
N ARG A 32 -0.15 -19.08 -13.18
CA ARG A 32 -1.59 -19.37 -13.27
C ARG A 32 -2.47 -18.15 -13.04
N VAL A 33 -2.32 -17.47 -11.90
CA VAL A 33 -3.23 -16.35 -11.56
C VAL A 33 -2.99 -15.15 -12.47
N PHE A 34 -1.73 -14.87 -12.81
CA PHE A 34 -1.30 -13.73 -13.61
C PHE A 34 -0.68 -14.11 -14.96
N ALA A 35 -0.78 -15.37 -15.38
CA ALA A 35 -0.15 -15.89 -16.60
C ALA A 35 -0.42 -15.04 -17.84
N ASP A 36 -1.65 -14.54 -17.97
CA ASP A 36 -2.12 -13.72 -19.08
C ASP A 36 -2.40 -12.26 -18.68
N ALA A 37 -1.97 -11.86 -17.47
CA ALA A 37 -2.19 -10.50 -16.99
C ALA A 37 -1.28 -9.51 -17.71
N ALA A 38 -1.89 -8.55 -18.42
CA ALA A 38 -1.13 -7.43 -18.96
C ALA A 38 -0.75 -6.46 -17.83
N SER A 39 0.54 -6.37 -17.53
CA SER A 39 1.09 -5.40 -16.57
C SER A 39 1.99 -4.38 -17.25
N THR A 40 1.92 -3.13 -16.82
CA THR A 40 2.95 -2.13 -17.12
C THR A 40 3.67 -1.74 -15.84
N THR A 41 4.96 -1.48 -15.96
CA THR A 41 5.75 -0.89 -14.88
C THR A 41 5.96 0.57 -15.19
N GLU A 42 5.39 1.43 -14.36
CA GLU A 42 5.60 2.88 -14.44
C GLU A 42 6.79 3.28 -13.58
N ALA A 43 7.74 4.01 -14.16
CA ALA A 43 8.86 4.58 -13.42
C ALA A 43 8.42 5.92 -12.79
N PRO A 44 8.89 6.26 -11.58
CA PRO A 44 8.60 7.55 -10.98
C PRO A 44 9.23 8.69 -11.81
N ASP A 45 8.51 9.80 -11.93
CA ASP A 45 9.06 11.03 -12.51
C ASP A 45 10.07 11.64 -11.52
N ALA A 46 11.26 12.02 -12.02
CA ALA A 46 12.32 12.55 -11.18
C ALA A 46 11.93 13.88 -10.49
N GLN A 47 11.09 14.71 -11.12
CA GLN A 47 10.59 15.95 -10.53
C GLN A 47 9.60 15.66 -9.40
N ASP A 48 8.75 14.64 -9.58
CA ASP A 48 7.83 14.21 -8.54
C ASP A 48 8.58 13.66 -7.33
N VAL A 49 9.65 12.87 -7.53
CA VAL A 49 10.50 12.38 -6.44
C VAL A 49 11.02 13.53 -5.58
N VAL A 50 11.62 14.54 -6.20
CA VAL A 50 12.13 15.72 -5.49
C VAL A 50 10.99 16.47 -4.78
N GLY A 51 9.84 16.63 -5.45
CA GLY A 51 8.66 17.27 -4.87
C GLY A 51 8.13 16.54 -3.63
N PHE A 52 8.12 15.21 -3.64
CA PHE A 52 7.72 14.40 -2.50
C PHE A 52 8.73 14.47 -1.35
N GLU A 53 10.04 14.48 -1.64
CA GLU A 53 11.08 14.68 -0.62
C GLU A 53 10.89 16.02 0.11
N ASP A 54 10.68 17.11 -0.64
CA ASP A 54 10.40 18.44 -0.09
C ASP A 54 9.08 18.47 0.71
N PHE A 55 8.06 17.75 0.24
CA PHE A 55 6.81 17.60 0.99
C PHE A 55 7.04 16.85 2.31
N PHE A 56 7.74 15.73 2.31
CA PHE A 56 7.99 14.93 3.52
C PHE A 56 8.80 15.70 4.56
N ASP A 57 9.84 16.43 4.15
CA ASP A 57 10.61 17.29 5.05
C ASP A 57 9.69 18.32 5.76
N ARG A 58 8.83 18.99 5.00
CA ARG A 58 7.86 19.95 5.55
C ARG A 58 6.80 19.29 6.42
N PHE A 59 6.27 18.15 5.99
CA PHE A 59 5.26 17.38 6.72
C PHE A 59 5.79 16.94 8.08
N THR A 60 6.99 16.36 8.12
CA THR A 60 7.65 15.94 9.36
C THR A 60 7.91 17.13 10.29
N LYS A 61 8.36 18.27 9.76
CA LYS A 61 8.50 19.52 10.54
C LYS A 61 7.17 20.05 11.07
N GLY A 62 6.06 19.70 10.45
CA GLY A 62 4.70 20.05 10.89
C GLY A 62 4.14 19.16 12.01
N LEU A 63 4.66 17.94 12.18
CA LEU A 63 4.15 17.01 13.21
C LEU A 63 4.14 17.60 14.62
N PRO A 64 5.18 18.30 15.11
CA PRO A 64 5.12 18.92 16.44
C PRO A 64 3.99 19.94 16.60
N ILE A 65 3.59 20.62 15.52
CA ILE A 65 2.48 21.58 15.54
C ILE A 65 1.15 20.82 15.70
N GLU A 66 0.96 19.73 14.98
CA GLU A 66 -0.21 18.85 15.11
C GLU A 66 -0.32 18.29 16.54
N HIS A 67 0.78 17.75 17.07
CA HIS A 67 0.84 17.24 18.45
C HIS A 67 0.51 18.32 19.49
N ALA A 68 1.07 19.53 19.33
CA ALA A 68 0.79 20.64 20.24
C ALA A 68 -0.68 21.08 20.18
N ALA A 69 -1.29 21.06 19.00
CA ALA A 69 -2.70 21.40 18.82
C ALA A 69 -3.60 20.40 19.58
N ILE A 70 -3.33 19.10 19.50
CA ILE A 70 -4.07 18.08 20.27
C ILE A 70 -3.86 18.26 21.77
N ALA A 71 -2.62 18.49 22.23
CA ALA A 71 -2.35 18.69 23.65
C ALA A 71 -3.02 19.94 24.23
N ALA A 72 -3.30 20.95 23.41
CA ALA A 72 -3.95 22.19 23.82
C ALA A 72 -5.49 22.10 23.86
N ILE A 73 -6.09 21.03 23.31
CA ILE A 73 -7.54 20.80 23.39
C ILE A 73 -7.86 20.28 24.80
N PRO A 74 -8.68 21.00 25.60
CA PRO A 74 -9.21 20.44 26.84
C PRO A 74 -10.16 19.30 26.48
N LEU A 75 -9.74 18.08 26.74
CA LEU A 75 -10.63 16.92 26.59
C LEU A 75 -11.63 16.95 27.74
N GLU A 76 -12.93 16.80 27.44
CA GLU A 76 -13.95 16.67 28.48
C GLU A 76 -13.66 15.41 29.31
N GLU A 77 -13.44 15.58 30.62
CA GLU A 77 -13.38 14.46 31.56
C GLU A 77 -14.80 13.87 31.68
N ARG A 78 -14.96 12.61 31.25
CA ARG A 78 -16.19 11.84 31.45
C ARG A 78 -16.23 11.17 32.82
#